data_AF-A0A6G1RIA8-F1
#
_entry.id   AF-A0A6G1RIA8-F1
#
_cell.length_a   1.000
_cell.length_b   1.000
_cell.length_c   1.000
_cell.angle_alpha   90.00
_cell.angle_beta   90.00
_cell.angle_gamma   90.00
#
_symmetry.space_group_name_H-M   'P 1'
#
loop_
_entity.id
_entity.type
_entity.pdbx_description
1 polymer ?
#
loop_
_entity_poly.entity_id
_entity_poly.type
_entity_poly.pdbx_seq_one_letter_code
_entity_poly.pdbx_strand_id
1 'polypeptide(L)'
;KILKFSIDEGQTWSTHNFTSTSVFVDGLLSEPGDETLVMTVFGHISYRSDWELVKVDFRPSFPRECTDDDYESWELTNLQGDRCIMGQQRSFRKRKISSWCIKG
;
A
#
# COMPACT_ATOMS: atom_id res chain seq x y z
N LYS A 1 6.02 9.42 -14.97
CA LYS A 1 6.88 10.22 -14.04
C LYS A 1 6.36 10.18 -12.63
N ILE A 2 5.14 10.66 -12.35
CA ILE A 2 4.65 10.83 -10.97
C ILE A 2 3.91 9.58 -10.48
N LEU A 3 4.22 9.15 -9.25
CA LEU A 3 3.53 8.11 -8.50
C LEU A 3 3.06 8.71 -7.17
N LYS A 4 1.78 8.54 -6.84
CA LYS A 4 1.25 8.92 -5.53
C LYS A 4 1.14 7.68 -4.65
N PHE A 5 1.61 7.77 -3.42
CA PHE A 5 1.49 6.70 -2.44
C PHE A 5 1.14 7.27 -1.07
N SER A 6 0.46 6.45 -0.25
CA SER A 6 0.06 6.78 1.12
C SER A 6 0.43 5.62 2.04
N ILE A 7 0.83 5.94 3.27
CA ILE A 7 1.24 4.96 4.29
C ILE A 7 0.33 4.99 5.53
N ASP A 8 -0.66 5.88 5.56
CA ASP A 8 -1.57 6.18 6.68
C ASP A 8 -3.04 6.00 6.28
N GLU A 9 -3.29 5.00 5.43
CA GLU A 9 -4.63 4.63 4.94
C GLU A 9 -5.32 5.74 4.12
N GLY A 10 -4.54 6.54 3.39
CA GLY A 10 -5.06 7.55 2.47
C GLY A 10 -5.30 8.92 3.09
N GLN A 11 -4.89 9.15 4.35
CA GLN A 11 -5.01 10.46 5.00
C GLN A 11 -4.01 11.46 4.42
N THR A 12 -2.76 11.04 4.21
CA THR A 12 -1.72 11.84 3.57
C THR A 12 -1.12 11.12 2.37
N TRP A 13 -0.75 11.89 1.36
CA TRP A 13 -0.23 11.38 0.09
C TRP A 13 1.12 12.02 -0.22
N SER A 14 2.10 11.18 -0.51
CA SER A 14 3.39 11.60 -1.02
C SER A 14 3.47 11.40 -2.53
N THR A 15 4.24 12.26 -3.19
CA THR A 15 4.41 12.26 -4.64
C THR A 15 5.86 11.95 -4.96
N HIS A 16 6.11 10.88 -5.71
CA HIS A 16 7.44 10.42 -6.08
C HIS A 16 7.59 10.34 -7.60
N ASN A 17 8.77 10.70 -8.09
CA ASN A 17 9.10 10.56 -9.51
C ASN A 17 9.68 9.16 -9.79
N PHE A 18 8.84 8.20 -10.20
CA PHE A 18 9.22 6.80 -10.42
C PHE A 18 10.04 6.55 -11.71
N THR A 19 10.00 7.47 -12.67
CA THR A 19 10.76 7.38 -13.93
C THR A 19 11.13 8.77 -14.43
N SER A 20 12.29 8.89 -15.09
CA SER A 20 12.76 10.13 -15.71
C SER A 20 11.97 10.48 -16.98
N THR A 21 11.52 9.46 -17.71
CA THR A 21 10.80 9.59 -18.99
C THR A 21 9.29 9.50 -18.77
N SER A 22 8.49 10.14 -19.61
CA SER A 22 7.05 9.91 -19.58
C SER A 22 6.73 8.51 -20.14
N VAL A 23 6.01 7.71 -19.36
CA VAL A 23 5.57 6.37 -19.75
C VAL A 23 4.03 6.35 -19.69
N PHE A 24 3.41 5.78 -20.71
CA PHE A 24 1.99 5.44 -20.70
C PHE A 24 1.82 4.17 -19.87
N VAL A 25 1.06 4.27 -18.79
CA VAL A 25 0.88 3.16 -17.86
C VAL A 25 -0.18 2.22 -18.40
N ASP A 26 0.22 0.99 -18.73
CA ASP A 26 -0.70 -0.06 -19.18
C ASP A 26 -1.22 -0.89 -17.99
N GLY A 27 -0.42 -1.03 -16.92
CA GLY A 27 -0.87 -1.67 -15.69
C GLY A 27 0.12 -1.66 -14.53
N LEU A 28 -0.33 -2.25 -13.42
CA LEU A 28 0.38 -2.38 -12.15
C LEU A 28 0.28 -3.84 -11.69
N LEU A 29 1.37 -4.38 -11.16
CA LEU A 29 1.41 -5.71 -10.54
C LEU A 29 2.09 -5.63 -9.18
N SER A 30 1.54 -6.33 -8.18
CA SER A 30 2.24 -6.68 -6.94
C SER A 30 2.92 -8.03 -7.11
N GLU A 31 3.97 -8.26 -6.32
CA GLU A 31 4.56 -9.59 -6.20
C GLU A 31 3.56 -10.54 -5.50
N PRO A 32 3.41 -11.79 -5.98
CA PRO A 32 2.49 -12.76 -5.38
C PRO A 32 2.78 -12.98 -3.90
N GLY A 33 1.72 -12.98 -3.09
CA GLY A 33 1.79 -13.09 -1.63
C GLY A 33 1.27 -11.84 -0.93
N ASP A 34 1.25 -10.68 -1.58
CA ASP A 34 0.76 -9.39 -1.04
C ASP A 34 1.36 -8.96 0.33
N GLU A 35 2.35 -9.69 0.83
CA GLU A 35 3.15 -9.38 2.02
C GLU A 35 4.36 -8.50 1.66
N THR A 36 4.78 -8.52 0.39
CA THR A 36 5.94 -7.75 -0.07
C THR A 36 5.54 -6.38 -0.59
N LEU A 37 6.40 -5.40 -0.35
CA LEU A 37 6.18 -4.02 -0.72
C LEU A 37 6.80 -3.67 -2.08
N VAL A 38 6.79 -4.63 -3.00
CA VAL A 38 7.33 -4.49 -4.35
C VAL A 38 6.19 -4.33 -5.33
N MET A 39 6.20 -3.21 -6.04
CA MET A 39 5.24 -2.92 -7.09
C MET A 39 5.97 -2.81 -8.44
N THR A 40 5.41 -3.44 -9.46
CA THR A 40 5.91 -3.34 -10.84
C THR A 40 4.92 -2.54 -11.66
N VAL A 41 5.38 -1.44 -12.23
CA VAL A 41 4.65 -0.64 -13.21
C VAL A 41 5.12 -1.06 -14.59
N PHE A 42 4.21 -1.37 -15.50
CA PHE A 42 4.58 -1.69 -16.88
C PHE A 42 3.80 -0.82 -17.86
N GLY A 43 4.45 -0.44 -18.95
CA GLY A 43 3.90 0.50 -19.91
C GLY A 43 4.81 0.73 -21.11
N HIS A 44 4.46 1.70 -21.95
CA HIS A 44 5.23 2.07 -23.14
C HIS A 44 5.66 3.54 -23.12
N ILE A 45 6.87 3.82 -23.59
CA ILE A 45 7.49 5.15 -23.50
C ILE A 45 7.02 6.08 -24.64
N SER A 46 6.59 5.52 -25.78
CA SER A 46 6.14 6.27 -26.96
C SER A 46 5.36 5.38 -27.96
N TYR A 47 4.97 5.95 -29.10
CA TYR A 47 4.40 5.25 -30.26
C TYR A 47 5.24 4.07 -30.79
N ARG A 48 6.49 3.89 -30.37
CA ARG A 48 7.39 2.84 -30.87
C ARG A 48 7.23 1.46 -30.23
N SER A 49 6.19 1.22 -29.43
CA SER A 49 5.89 -0.10 -28.84
C SER A 49 7.01 -0.69 -27.96
N ASP A 50 7.96 0.13 -27.53
CA ASP A 50 8.99 -0.29 -26.58
C ASP A 50 8.40 -0.35 -25.17
N TRP A 51 8.35 -1.55 -24.61
CA TRP A 51 7.88 -1.80 -23.25
C TRP A 51 8.94 -1.43 -22.24
N GLU A 52 8.54 -0.70 -21.20
CA GLU A 52 9.34 -0.40 -20.02
C GLU A 52 8.67 -0.98 -18.78
N LEU A 53 9.48 -1.64 -17.95
CA LEU A 53 9.07 -2.13 -16.65
C LEU A 53 9.83 -1.37 -15.58
N VAL A 54 9.11 -0.75 -14.65
CA VAL A 54 9.67 -0.04 -13.51
C VAL A 54 9.30 -0.78 -12.23
N LYS A 55 10.32 -1.27 -11.53
CA LYS A 55 10.18 -1.85 -10.20
C LYS A 55 10.32 -0.76 -9.15
N VAL A 56 9.30 -0.61 -8.31
CA VAL A 56 9.27 0.29 -7.16
C VAL A 56 9.32 -0.55 -5.90
N ASP A 57 10.32 -0.32 -5.06
CA ASP A 57 10.53 -1.02 -3.81
C ASP A 57 10.31 -0.07 -2.63
N PHE A 58 9.24 -0.29 -1.86
CA PHE A 58 8.95 0.51 -0.66
C PHE A 58 9.59 -0.06 0.61
N ARG A 59 10.26 -1.23 0.58
CA ARG A 59 10.94 -1.81 1.75
C ARG A 59 11.93 -0.85 2.44
N PRO A 60 12.70 0.00 1.73
CA PRO A 60 13.58 0.97 2.39
C PRO A 60 12.85 1.96 3.30
N SER A 61 11.55 2.19 3.10
CA SER A 61 10.73 3.05 3.97
C SER A 61 10.20 2.35 5.22
N PHE A 62 10.24 1.00 5.25
CA PHE A 62 9.75 0.17 6.34
C PHE A 62 10.87 -0.76 6.82
N PRO A 63 11.78 -0.27 7.70
CA PRO A 63 13.03 -0.96 8.01
C PRO A 63 12.87 -2.19 8.92
N ARG A 64 11.68 -2.43 9.48
CA ARG A 64 11.43 -3.48 10.47
C ARG A 64 10.08 -4.15 10.26
N GLU A 65 9.93 -5.33 10.82
CA GLU A 65 8.66 -6.03 10.96
C GLU A 65 7.83 -5.44 12.10
N CYS A 66 6.50 -5.55 11.97
CA CYS A 66 5.57 -5.09 12.99
C CYS A 66 5.51 -6.11 14.14
N THR A 67 5.49 -5.59 15.35
CA THR A 67 5.25 -6.36 16.57
C THR A 67 3.81 -6.14 17.04
N ASP A 68 3.32 -6.95 17.99
CA ASP A 68 1.96 -6.78 18.53
C ASP A 68 1.70 -5.36 19.09
N ASP A 69 2.75 -4.69 19.59
CA ASP A 69 2.68 -3.32 20.12
C ASP A 69 2.50 -2.24 19.04
N ASP A 70 2.73 -2.58 17.77
CA ASP A 70 2.58 -1.66 16.64
C ASP A 70 1.14 -1.54 16.14
N TYR A 71 0.24 -2.36 16.71
CA TYR A 71 -1.16 -2.38 16.34
C TYR A 71 -2.04 -1.72 17.41
N GLU A 72 -3.14 -1.15 16.95
CA GLU A 72 -4.26 -0.68 17.75
C GLU A 72 -5.51 -1.52 17.43
N SER A 73 -6.37 -1.72 18.41
CA SER A 73 -7.63 -2.43 18.23
C SER A 73 -8.67 -1.52 17.56
N TRP A 74 -9.22 -1.98 16.45
CA TRP A 74 -10.32 -1.35 15.75
C TRP A 74 -11.57 -2.24 15.85
N GLU A 75 -12.52 -1.80 16.66
CA GLU A 75 -13.81 -2.49 16.84
C GLU A 75 -14.68 -2.29 15.60
N LEU A 76 -15.23 -3.40 15.07
CA LEU A 76 -16.14 -3.37 13.93
C LEU A 76 -17.52 -2.89 14.40
N THR A 77 -17.95 -1.74 13.89
CA THR A 77 -19.28 -1.16 14.14
C THR A 77 -20.04 -0.94 12.85
N ASN A 78 -21.37 -1.08 12.90
CA ASN A 78 -22.23 -0.64 11.80
C ASN A 78 -22.44 0.90 11.85
N LEU A 79 -23.23 1.43 10.91
CA LEU A 79 -23.53 2.87 10.83
C LEU A 79 -24.31 3.39 12.06
N GLN A 80 -24.99 2.51 12.79
CA GLN A 80 -25.73 2.82 14.01
C GLN A 80 -24.86 2.68 15.28
N GLY A 81 -23.59 2.28 15.14
CA GLY A 81 -22.68 2.05 16.26
C GLY A 81 -22.85 0.70 16.97
N ASP A 82 -23.70 -0.20 16.45
CA ASP A 82 -23.83 -1.55 16.98
C ASP A 82 -22.60 -2.39 16.60
N ARG A 83 -22.13 -3.16 17.58
CA ARG A 83 -20.96 -4.04 17.48
C ARG A 83 -21.35 -5.47 17.14
N CYS A 84 -22.62 -5.84 17.29
CA CYS A 84 -23.11 -7.20 17.08
C CYS A 84 -23.45 -7.46 15.61
N ILE A 85 -22.42 -7.45 14.75
CA ILE A 85 -22.61 -7.71 13.32
C ILE A 85 -22.65 -9.22 13.08
N MET A 86 -23.74 -9.72 12.49
CA MET A 86 -23.96 -11.16 12.29
C MET A 86 -23.94 -11.98 13.61
N GLY A 87 -24.38 -11.38 14.72
CA GLY A 87 -24.41 -12.06 16.02
C GLY A 87 -23.05 -12.21 16.70
N GLN A 88 -22.00 -11.55 16.20
CA GLN A 88 -20.65 -11.63 16.75
C GLN A 88 -20.03 -10.23 16.84
N GLN A 89 -19.42 -9.92 17.99
CA GLN A 89 -18.55 -8.76 18.12
C GLN A 89 -17.17 -9.10 17.54
N ARG A 90 -16.67 -8.27 16.64
CA ARG A 90 -15.39 -8.46 15.97
C ARG A 90 -14.51 -7.23 16.18
N SER A 91 -13.25 -7.49 16.51
CA SER A 91 -12.21 -6.47 16.62
C SER A 91 -11.06 -6.87 15.69
N PHE A 92 -10.51 -5.89 14.98
CA PHE A 92 -9.40 -6.07 14.06
C PHE A 92 -8.20 -5.27 14.53
N ARG A 93 -7.00 -5.68 14.09
CA ARG A 93 -5.76 -4.96 14.37
C ARG A 93 -5.47 -3.99 13.24
N LYS A 94 -5.31 -2.71 13.57
CA LYS A 94 -4.88 -1.65 12.66
C LYS A 94 -3.46 -1.23 13.01
N ARG A 95 -2.60 -0.98 12.01
CA ARG A 95 -1.23 -0.49 12.28
C ARG A 95 -1.32 0.96 12.73
N LYS A 96 -0.64 1.31 13.81
CA LYS A 96 -0.55 2.70 14.30
C LYS A 96 0.08 3.59 13.23
N ILE A 97 -0.44 4.81 13.08
CA ILE A 97 0.07 5.80 12.10
C ILE A 97 1.53 6.17 12.40
N SER A 98 1.92 6.20 13.67
CA SER A 98 3.29 6.45 14.12
C SER A 98 4.25 5.26 13.94
N SER A 99 3.76 4.10 13.49
CA SER A 99 4.57 2.89 13.35
C SER A 99 4.89 2.58 11.88
N TRP A 100 6.18 2.62 11.55
CA TRP A 100 6.69 2.33 10.21
C TRP A 100 7.31 0.93 10.19
N CYS A 101 6.45 -0.07 9.98
CA CYS A 101 6.83 -1.47 9.93
C CYS A 101 6.04 -2.27 8.87
N ILE A 102 6.61 -3.39 8.42
CA ILE A 102 5.98 -4.34 7.49
C ILE A 102 5.07 -5.28 8.29
N LYS A 103 3.83 -5.51 7.83
CA LYS A 103 2.82 -6.24 8.62
C LYS A 103 3.15 -7.72 8.83
N GLY A 104 4.01 -8.32 7.99
CA GLY A 104 4.27 -9.76 8.03
C GLY A 104 3.11 -10.51 7.40
#